data_AF-A0A355WM86-F1
#
_entry.id   AF-A0A355WM86-F1
#
_cell.length_a   1.000
_cell.length_b   1.000
_cell.length_c   1.000
_cell.angle_alpha   90.00
_cell.angle_beta   90.00
_cell.angle_gamma   90.00
#
_symmetry.space_group_name_H-M   'P 1'
#
loop_
_entity.id
_entity.type
_entity.pdbx_description
1 polymer ?
#
loop_
_entity_poly.entity_id
_entity_poly.type
_entity_poly.pdbx_seq_one_letter_code
_entity_poly.pdbx_strand_id
1 'polypeptide(L)'
;MSVLITDAGFAADHWTYGFQAVDSLSKILPVPLALDIFNTFQPEALSPLLAEDDLIRITFPSFSDGRGFSLARQLRLLGYVGRLRASGPLLADQYAMLRR
;
A
#
# COMPACT_ATOMS: atom_id res chain seq x y z
N MET A 1 15.86 -5.18 9.02
CA MET A 1 16.05 -3.91 8.28
C MET A 1 15.48 -4.11 6.89
N SER A 2 14.39 -3.43 6.56
CA SER A 2 13.85 -3.34 5.19
C SER A 2 14.47 -2.14 4.46
N VAL A 3 14.78 -2.32 3.18
CA VAL A 3 15.24 -1.25 2.28
C VAL A 3 14.12 -0.99 1.29
N LEU A 4 13.75 0.28 1.14
CA LEU A 4 12.75 0.74 0.17
C LEU A 4 13.43 1.18 -1.11
N ILE A 5 12.81 0.84 -2.24
CA ILE A 5 13.18 1.38 -3.54
C ILE A 5 12.19 2.50 -3.84
N THR A 6 12.72 3.70 -3.97
CA THR A 6 11.98 4.92 -4.32
C THR A 6 12.55 5.51 -5.61
N ASP A 7 11.89 6.52 -6.16
CA ASP A 7 12.40 7.24 -7.33
C ASP A 7 13.71 8.00 -7.07
N ALA A 8 14.02 8.26 -5.79
CA ALA A 8 15.30 8.84 -5.36
C ALA A 8 16.38 7.76 -5.09
N GLY A 9 16.07 6.48 -5.30
CA GLY A 9 16.96 5.34 -5.04
C GLY A 9 16.58 4.54 -3.81
N PHE A 10 17.58 3.86 -3.23
CA PHE A 10 17.41 3.03 -2.04
C PHE A 10 17.36 3.89 -0.79
N ALA A 11 16.31 3.73 0.01
CA ALA A 11 16.12 4.44 1.27
C ALA A 11 15.84 3.45 2.40
N ALA A 12 16.24 3.80 3.62
CA ALA A 12 15.85 3.03 4.80
C ALA A 12 14.33 3.11 4.99
N ASP A 13 13.74 1.97 5.36
CA ASP A 13 12.34 1.94 5.76
C ASP A 13 12.18 2.54 7.17
N HIS A 14 11.62 3.74 7.24
CA HIS A 14 11.32 4.41 8.51
C HIS A 14 9.95 4.00 9.08
N TRP A 15 9.22 3.09 8.44
CA TRP A 15 7.98 2.56 8.98
C TRP A 15 8.27 1.54 10.09
N THR A 16 8.06 1.95 11.33
CA THR A 16 8.31 1.12 12.53
C THR A 16 7.05 0.45 13.07
N TYR A 17 5.88 0.78 12.54
CA TYR A 17 4.60 0.24 13.00
C TYR A 17 4.29 -1.09 12.29
N GLY A 18 3.56 -2.00 12.95
CA GLY A 18 3.12 -3.26 12.34
C GLY A 18 2.08 -3.05 11.24
N PHE A 19 1.86 -4.07 10.40
CA PHE A 19 0.77 -4.08 9.42
C PHE A 19 -0.44 -4.84 9.99
N GLN A 20 -1.64 -4.31 9.81
CA GLN A 20 -2.88 -4.98 10.18
C GLN A 20 -3.69 -5.35 8.95
N ALA A 21 -4.20 -6.58 8.91
CA ALA A 21 -5.16 -6.98 7.91
C ALA A 21 -6.45 -6.17 8.09
N VAL A 22 -7.05 -5.72 6.98
CA VAL A 22 -8.30 -4.96 7.00
C VAL A 22 -9.44 -5.69 7.74
N ASP A 23 -9.49 -7.01 7.63
CA ASP A 23 -10.52 -7.84 8.29
C ASP A 23 -10.37 -7.91 9.82
N SER A 24 -9.21 -7.51 10.35
CA SER A 24 -8.89 -7.53 11.78
C SER A 24 -9.00 -6.16 12.45
N LEU A 25 -9.52 -5.15 11.76
CA LEU A 25 -9.60 -3.79 12.30
C LEU A 25 -10.51 -3.73 13.53
N SER A 26 -9.91 -3.35 14.66
CA SER A 26 -10.65 -3.13 15.91
C SER A 26 -11.22 -1.71 15.97
N LYS A 27 -12.17 -1.45 16.89
CA LYS A 27 -12.73 -0.11 17.13
C LYS A 27 -11.67 0.92 17.56
N ILE A 28 -10.52 0.46 18.07
CA ILE A 28 -9.40 1.31 18.47
C ILE A 28 -8.31 1.14 17.41
N LEU A 29 -8.15 2.15 16.57
CA LEU A 29 -7.14 2.16 15.52
C LEU A 29 -5.85 2.79 16.07
N PRO A 30 -4.69 2.11 15.96
CA PRO A 30 -3.41 2.75 16.22
C PRO A 30 -3.14 3.81 15.15
N VAL A 31 -2.55 4.93 15.57
CA VAL A 31 -2.17 6.03 14.68
C VAL A 31 -0.64 6.19 14.74
N PRO A 32 0.08 6.18 13.60
CA PRO A 32 -0.44 6.00 12.24
C PRO A 32 -0.79 4.53 11.94
N LEU A 33 -1.82 4.32 11.12
CA LEU A 33 -2.35 3.00 10.76
C LEU A 33 -1.61 2.45 9.55
N ALA A 34 -1.20 1.17 9.59
CA ALA A 34 -0.77 0.43 8.40
C ALA A 34 -1.75 -0.69 8.09
N LEU A 35 -2.39 -0.62 6.92
CA LEU A 35 -3.29 -1.64 6.43
C LEU A 35 -2.60 -2.55 5.42
N ASP A 36 -2.79 -3.85 5.56
CA ASP A 36 -2.45 -4.84 4.56
C ASP A 36 -3.72 -5.28 3.85
N ILE A 37 -3.78 -5.02 2.54
CA ILE A 37 -4.93 -5.33 1.70
C ILE A 37 -4.50 -6.18 0.52
N PHE A 38 -5.43 -7.03 0.07
CA PHE A 38 -5.23 -7.82 -1.13
C PHE A 38 -5.48 -6.97 -2.39
N ASN A 39 -4.88 -7.34 -3.52
CA ASN A 39 -5.02 -6.61 -4.78
C ASN A 39 -6.45 -6.62 -5.39
N THR A 40 -7.39 -7.37 -4.81
CA THR A 40 -8.82 -7.40 -5.18
C THR A 40 -9.71 -6.60 -4.22
N PHE A 41 -9.11 -5.91 -3.25
CA PHE A 41 -9.85 -5.15 -2.25
C PHE A 41 -10.62 -3.97 -2.88
N GLN A 42 -11.79 -3.62 -2.35
CA GLN A 42 -12.62 -2.50 -2.82
C GLN A 42 -12.28 -1.21 -2.06
N PRO A 43 -11.59 -0.23 -2.68
CA PRO A 43 -11.02 0.91 -1.98
C PRO A 43 -12.06 1.91 -1.44
N GLU A 44 -13.30 1.87 -1.93
CA GLU A 44 -14.40 2.70 -1.43
C GLU A 44 -14.65 2.49 0.06
N ALA A 45 -14.40 1.28 0.57
CA ALA A 45 -14.55 0.93 1.98
C ALA A 45 -13.53 1.61 2.91
N LEU A 46 -12.42 2.13 2.36
CA LEU A 46 -11.31 2.72 3.14
C LEU A 46 -11.35 4.24 3.23
N SER A 47 -12.05 4.90 2.30
CA SER A 47 -12.07 6.37 2.19
C SER A 47 -12.41 7.12 3.49
N PRO A 48 -13.29 6.66 4.40
CA PRO A 48 -13.59 7.41 5.63
C PRO A 48 -12.62 7.14 6.80
N LEU A 49 -11.68 6.20 6.66
CA LEU A 49 -10.88 5.68 7.78
C LEU A 49 -9.41 6.10 7.76
N LEU A 50 -8.94 6.66 6.64
CA LEU A 50 -7.52 6.86 6.40
C LEU A 50 -7.10 8.32 6.52
N ALA A 51 -6.09 8.56 7.35
CA ALA A 51 -5.37 9.83 7.45
C ALA A 51 -4.21 9.91 6.45
N GLU A 52 -3.64 11.11 6.29
CA GLU A 52 -2.51 11.33 5.39
C GLU A 52 -1.24 10.57 5.81
N ASP A 53 -1.04 10.35 7.12
CA ASP A 53 0.15 9.67 7.64
C ASP A 53 0.07 8.14 7.58
N ASP A 54 -1.12 7.61 7.29
CA ASP A 54 -1.39 6.17 7.21
C ASP A 54 -0.68 5.55 6.01
N LEU A 55 -0.47 4.23 6.10
CA LEU A 55 0.17 3.43 5.07
C LEU A 55 -0.77 2.31 4.61
N ILE A 56 -0.93 2.14 3.31
CA ILE A 56 -1.59 0.98 2.73
C ILE A 56 -0.55 0.14 1.99
N ARG A 57 -0.43 -1.11 2.40
CA ARG A 57 0.34 -2.14 1.71
C ARG A 57 -0.61 -3.00 0.88
N ILE A 58 -0.38 -3.03 -0.42
CA ILE A 58 -1.11 -3.87 -1.38
C ILE A 58 -0.29 -5.12 -1.63
N THR A 59 -0.85 -6.27 -1.30
CA THR A 59 -0.23 -7.58 -1.53
C THR A 59 -0.58 -8.10 -2.92
N PHE A 60 0.44 -8.40 -3.71
CA PHE A 60 0.38 -8.98 -5.04
C PHE A 60 0.63 -10.49 -4.94
N PRO A 61 -0.30 -11.36 -5.36
CA PRO A 61 -0.13 -12.81 -5.24
C PRO A 61 0.78 -13.41 -6.32
N SER A 62 0.96 -12.72 -7.46
CA SER A 62 1.75 -13.20 -8.60
C SER A 62 2.36 -12.03 -9.36
N PHE A 63 3.52 -12.26 -9.98
CA PHE A 63 4.20 -11.32 -10.86
C PHE A 63 3.33 -10.86 -12.04
N SER A 64 2.36 -11.66 -12.49
CA SER A 64 1.50 -11.32 -13.64
C SER A 64 0.23 -10.56 -13.27
N ASP A 65 0.00 -10.25 -11.98
CA ASP A 65 -1.27 -9.68 -11.53
C ASP A 65 -1.20 -8.16 -11.36
N GLY A 66 -1.47 -7.44 -12.46
CA GLY A 66 -1.45 -5.97 -12.48
C GLY A 66 -2.57 -5.28 -11.70
N ARG A 67 -3.55 -6.02 -11.14
CA ARG A 67 -4.70 -5.43 -10.45
C ARG A 67 -4.32 -4.54 -9.27
N GLY A 68 -3.22 -4.85 -8.58
CA GLY A 68 -2.77 -4.03 -7.46
C GLY A 68 -2.36 -2.61 -7.87
N PHE A 69 -1.89 -2.41 -9.12
CA PHE A 69 -1.62 -1.06 -9.63
C PHE A 69 -2.92 -0.30 -9.94
N SER A 70 -3.92 -0.98 -10.49
CA SER A 70 -5.25 -0.38 -10.69
C SER A 70 -5.86 0.04 -9.36
N LEU A 71 -5.74 -0.79 -8.32
CA LEU A 71 -6.18 -0.48 -6.97
C LEU A 71 -5.43 0.73 -6.39
N ALA A 72 -4.10 0.76 -6.50
CA ALA A 72 -3.28 1.89 -6.06
C ALA A 72 -3.70 3.20 -6.75
N ARG A 73 -3.95 3.14 -8.06
CA ARG A 73 -4.44 4.29 -8.84
C ARG A 73 -5.83 4.73 -8.38
N GLN A 74 -6.74 3.80 -8.13
CA GLN A 74 -8.07 4.11 -7.65
C GLN A 74 -8.04 4.78 -6.27
N LEU A 75 -7.18 4.32 -5.37
CA LEU A 75 -6.93 4.97 -4.07
C LEU A 75 -6.47 6.43 -4.25
N ARG A 76 -5.54 6.70 -5.19
CA ARG A 76 -5.14 8.08 -5.52
C ARG A 76 -6.30 8.92 -6.07
N LEU A 77 -7.14 8.35 -6.94
CA LEU A 77 -8.31 9.04 -7.48
C LEU A 77 -9.38 9.34 -6.42
N LEU A 78 -9.49 8.50 -5.39
CA LEU A 78 -10.34 8.73 -4.22
C LEU A 78 -9.75 9.77 -3.25
N GLY A 79 -8.59 10.35 -3.57
CA GLY A 79 -7.96 11.41 -2.77
C GLY A 79 -7.05 10.90 -1.66
N TYR A 80 -6.70 9.61 -1.63
CA TYR A 80 -5.73 9.11 -0.66
C TYR A 80 -4.32 9.67 -0.96
N VAL A 81 -3.82 10.52 -0.06
CA VAL A 81 -2.50 11.15 -0.16
C VAL A 81 -1.40 10.41 0.61
N GLY A 82 -1.77 9.44 1.44
CA GLY A 82 -0.82 8.69 2.27
C GLY A 82 0.09 7.74 1.52
N ARG A 83 0.82 6.92 2.28
CA ARG A 83 1.87 6.03 1.77
C ARG A 83 1.27 4.78 1.15
N LEU A 84 1.55 4.52 -0.12
CA LEU A 84 1.24 3.25 -0.78
C LEU A 84 2.50 2.40 -0.90
N ARG A 85 2.40 1.12 -0.55
CA ARG A 85 3.48 0.13 -0.69
C ARG A 85 2.99 -1.09 -1.44
N ALA A 86 3.74 -1.54 -2.43
CA ALA A 86 3.52 -2.83 -3.05
C ALA A 86 4.31 -3.91 -2.31
N SER A 87 3.73 -5.10 -2.14
CA SER A 87 4.33 -6.24 -1.45
C SER A 87 4.08 -7.53 -2.22
N GLY A 88 5.07 -8.42 -2.28
CA GLY A 88 4.96 -9.71 -2.95
C GLY A 88 5.93 -9.87 -4.12
N PRO A 89 5.74 -10.91 -4.95
CA PRO A 89 6.50 -11.14 -6.18
C PRO A 89 6.27 -10.00 -7.19
N LEU A 90 7.13 -8.98 -7.11
CA LEU A 90 7.17 -7.85 -8.05
C LEU A 90 8.41 -7.98 -8.93
N LEU A 91 8.23 -7.81 -10.23
CA LEU A 91 9.36 -7.78 -11.17
C LEU A 91 9.90 -6.35 -11.32
N ALA A 92 11.20 -6.21 -11.58
CA ALA A 92 11.85 -4.92 -11.74
C ALA A 92 11.32 -4.12 -12.95
N ASP A 93 10.82 -4.79 -13.99
CA ASP A 93 10.17 -4.16 -15.15
C ASP A 93 8.83 -3.50 -14.79
N GLN A 94 8.12 -4.02 -13.79
CA GLN A 94 6.87 -3.43 -13.28
C GLN A 94 7.11 -2.17 -12.45
N TYR A 95 8.34 -1.91 -12.01
CA TYR A 95 8.72 -0.63 -11.42
C TYR A 95 8.39 0.54 -12.38
N ALA A 96 8.53 0.33 -13.69
CA ALA A 96 8.14 1.35 -14.67
C ALA A 96 6.63 1.64 -14.69
N MET A 97 5.77 0.75 -14.19
CA MET A 97 4.33 1.00 -14.02
C MET A 97 4.03 1.71 -12.69
N LEU A 98 4.83 1.49 -11.65
CA LEU A 98 4.74 2.17 -10.35
C LEU A 98 5.14 3.65 -10.39
N ARG A 99 5.90 4.06 -11.41
CA ARG A 99 6.41 5.43 -11.59
C ARG A 99 5.46 6.39 -12.32
N ARG A 100 4.28 5.92 -12.75
CA ARG A 100 3.39 6.68 -13.65
C ARG A 100 2.18 7.26 -12.93
#